data_AF-A0A934B3R6-F1
#
_entry.id   AF-A0A934B3R6-F1
#
_cell.length_a   1.000
_cell.length_b   1.000
_cell.length_c   1.000
_cell.angle_alpha   90.00
_cell.angle_beta   90.00
_cell.angle_gamma   90.00
#
_symmetry.space_group_name_H-M   'P 1'
#
loop_
_entity.id
_entity.type
_entity.pdbx_description
1 polymer ?
#
loop_
_entity_poly.entity_id
_entity_poly.type
_entity_poly.pdbx_seq_one_letter_code
_entity_poly.pdbx_strand_id
1 'polypeptide(L)'
;MQISGHGKVDQLAKLLLGVQETEGTSSRQAAARTQVGKDEVQISAQAKELHRIRELANQPDPGRAEQVERVRRALDSGTYDVSGRAVGDAIVKQVLTDAIL
;
A
#
# COMPACT_ATOMS: atom_id res chain seq x y z
N MET A 1 -24.23 2.51 14.11
CA MET A 1 -24.26 1.97 12.74
C MET A 1 -22.89 1.37 12.45
N GLN A 2 -22.77 0.04 12.42
CA GLN A 2 -21.53 -0.64 12.04
C GLN A 2 -21.59 -0.89 10.54
N ILE A 3 -20.73 -0.21 9.78
CA ILE A 3 -20.48 -0.51 8.38
C ILE A 3 -19.43 -1.61 8.38
N SER A 4 -19.89 -2.86 8.29
CA SER A 4 -19.01 -4.01 8.12
C SER A 4 -18.38 -3.94 6.73
N GLY A 5 -17.18 -3.36 6.65
CA GLY A 5 -16.42 -3.13 5.41
C GLY A 5 -15.62 -4.33 4.90
N HIS A 6 -16.02 -5.56 5.20
CA HIS A 6 -15.30 -6.77 4.77
C HIS A 6 -15.78 -7.24 3.40
N GLY A 7 -15.37 -6.51 2.36
CA GLY A 7 -15.61 -6.91 0.97
C GLY A 7 -14.66 -8.02 0.51
N LYS A 8 -15.06 -8.78 -0.52
CA LYS A 8 -14.20 -9.80 -1.18
C LYS A 8 -12.87 -9.23 -1.70
N VAL A 9 -12.83 -7.91 -1.95
CA VAL A 9 -11.64 -7.17 -2.38
C VAL A 9 -10.61 -7.06 -1.26
N ASP A 10 -11.05 -6.82 -0.02
CA ASP A 10 -10.17 -6.77 1.16
C ASP A 10 -9.52 -8.15 1.42
N GLN A 11 -10.31 -9.22 1.30
CA GLN A 11 -9.81 -10.59 1.40
C GLN A 11 -8.79 -10.93 0.30
N LEU A 12 -9.02 -10.49 -0.94
CA LEU A 12 -8.09 -10.72 -2.04
C LEU A 12 -6.80 -9.90 -1.86
N ALA A 13 -6.90 -8.66 -1.38
CA ALA A 13 -5.73 -7.83 -1.07
C ALA A 13 -4.87 -8.47 0.04
N LYS A 14 -5.49 -8.97 1.12
CA LYS A 14 -4.78 -9.73 2.18
C LYS A 14 -4.07 -10.97 1.64
N LEU A 15 -4.73 -11.73 0.76
CA LEU A 15 -4.16 -12.94 0.16
C LEU A 15 -2.95 -12.61 -0.74
N LEU A 16 -3.07 -11.60 -1.59
CA LEU A 16 -2.00 -11.18 -2.52
C LEU A 16 -0.82 -10.54 -1.80
N LEU A 17 -1.07 -9.85 -0.67
CA LEU A 17 -0.03 -9.26 0.17
C LEU A 17 0.67 -10.31 1.06
N GLY A 18 0.22 -11.57 1.04
CA GLY A 18 0.83 -12.65 1.81
C GLY A 18 0.64 -12.53 3.33
N VAL A 19 -0.33 -11.73 3.78
CA VAL A 19 -0.64 -11.57 5.21
C VAL A 19 -1.49 -12.76 5.65
N GLN A 20 -0.83 -13.83 6.07
CA GLN A 20 -1.48 -14.90 6.82
C GLN A 20 -1.72 -14.38 8.24
N GLU A 21 -2.98 -14.11 8.59
CA GLU A 21 -3.38 -14.05 9.99
C GLU A 21 -3.22 -15.47 10.56
N THR A 22 -2.10 -15.71 11.24
CA THR A 22 -1.87 -16.94 11.98
C THR A 22 -2.79 -16.94 13.21
N GLU A 23 -4.02 -17.44 13.04
CA GLU A 23 -4.87 -17.82 14.17
C GLU A 23 -4.27 -19.07 14.86
N GLY A 24 -3.25 -18.82 15.69
CA GLY A 24 -2.73 -19.78 16.64
C GLY A 24 -3.59 -19.78 17.90
N THR A 25 -4.54 -20.69 17.98
CA THR A 25 -5.11 -21.12 19.27
C THR A 25 -3.97 -21.72 20.11
N SER A 26 -3.57 -21.03 21.18
CA SER A 26 -2.83 -21.65 22.28
C SER A 26 -3.19 -20.98 23.60
N SER A 27 -3.61 -21.83 24.52
CA SER A 27 -4.07 -21.55 25.86
C SER A 27 -2.91 -21.24 26.82
N ARG A 28 -3.03 -20.14 27.57
CA ARG A 28 -2.79 -20.10 29.03
C ARG A 28 -3.02 -18.71 29.59
N GLN A 29 -4.00 -18.62 30.48
CA GLN A 29 -4.01 -17.60 31.53
C GLN A 29 -2.67 -17.65 32.26
N ALA A 30 -1.92 -16.56 32.18
CA ALA A 30 -0.86 -16.24 33.12
C ALA A 30 -1.04 -14.78 33.54
N ALA A 31 -1.51 -14.65 34.78
CA ALA A 31 -1.28 -13.56 35.72
C ALA A 31 -1.18 -12.12 35.15
N ALA A 32 -2.19 -11.33 35.51
CA ALA A 32 -2.06 -9.89 35.62
C ALA A 32 -0.78 -9.53 36.40
N ARG A 33 0.18 -8.93 35.69
CA ARG A 33 1.23 -8.11 36.29
C ARG A 33 1.19 -6.78 35.56
N THR A 34 0.57 -5.81 36.22
CA THR A 34 0.55 -4.39 35.88
C THR A 34 1.98 -3.91 35.73
N GLN A 35 2.50 -3.96 34.51
CA GLN A 35 3.58 -3.08 34.11
C GLN A 35 2.93 -1.78 33.73
N VAL A 36 3.07 -0.77 34.58
CA VAL A 36 3.02 0.63 34.17
C VAL A 36 4.24 0.85 33.28
N GLY A 37 4.15 0.30 32.07
CA GLY A 37 5.15 0.40 31.03
C GLY A 37 4.84 1.65 30.24
N LYS A 38 5.60 2.70 30.53
CA LYS A 38 5.89 3.86 29.67
C LYS A 38 5.00 3.95 28.42
N ASP A 39 4.04 4.84 28.48
CA ASP A 39 3.23 5.29 27.35
C ASP A 39 4.13 6.13 26.42
N GLU A 40 5.15 5.50 25.83
CA GLU A 40 6.26 6.15 25.13
C GLU A 40 6.13 5.89 23.62
N VAL A 41 5.43 6.81 22.95
CA VAL A 41 5.71 7.43 21.64
C VAL A 41 6.16 6.60 20.42
N GLN A 42 5.99 5.26 20.40
CA GLN A 42 6.38 4.45 19.23
C GLN A 42 5.56 4.79 17.97
N ILE A 43 4.27 5.09 18.12
CA ILE A 43 3.39 5.51 17.00
C ILE A 43 3.91 6.81 16.37
N SER A 44 4.49 7.74 17.14
CA SER A 44 4.97 9.01 16.59
C SER A 44 6.22 8.86 15.72
N ALA A 45 7.15 7.95 16.09
CA ALA A 45 8.38 7.76 15.33
C ALA A 45 8.09 7.09 13.99
N GLN A 46 7.26 6.03 14.01
CA GLN A 46 6.83 5.34 12.79
C GLN A 46 5.94 6.23 11.91
N ALA A 47 5.01 6.98 12.51
CA ALA A 47 4.16 7.91 11.75
C ALA A 47 4.97 9.06 11.13
N LYS A 48 5.97 9.61 11.85
CA LYS A 48 6.88 10.62 11.30
C LYS A 48 7.69 10.09 10.12
N GLU A 49 8.16 8.84 10.20
CA GLU A 49 8.91 8.23 9.12
C GLU A 49 8.02 7.96 7.90
N LEU A 50 6.80 7.44 8.09
CA LEU A 50 5.82 7.30 7.01
C LEU A 50 5.45 8.65 6.39
N HIS A 51 5.33 9.70 7.20
CA HIS A 51 5.09 11.06 6.72
C HIS A 51 6.24 11.56 5.85
N ARG A 52 7.48 11.39 6.30
CA ARG A 52 8.69 11.72 5.52
C ARG A 52 8.74 10.94 4.20
N ILE A 53 8.45 9.64 4.22
CA ILE A 53 8.41 8.81 3.00
C ILE A 53 7.33 9.33 2.04
N ARG A 54 6.16 9.70 2.56
CA ARG A 54 5.08 10.29 1.76
C ARG A 54 5.47 11.65 1.16
N GLU A 55 6.16 12.49 1.93
CA GLU A 55 6.69 13.76 1.43
C GLU A 55 7.69 13.55 0.30
N LEU A 56 8.61 12.59 0.44
CA LEU A 56 9.57 12.21 -0.61
C LEU A 56 8.88 11.61 -1.84
N ALA A 57 7.87 10.76 -1.66
CA ALA A 57 7.11 10.16 -2.75
C ALA A 57 6.26 11.19 -3.52
N ASN A 58 5.81 12.25 -2.84
CA ASN A 58 5.08 13.37 -3.45
C ASN A 58 6.00 14.39 -4.12
N GLN A 59 7.33 14.24 -4.02
CA GLN A 59 8.23 15.13 -4.74
C GLN A 59 8.08 14.91 -6.25
N PRO A 60 8.06 15.98 -7.04
CA PRO A 60 8.00 15.87 -8.48
C PRO A 60 9.25 15.14 -8.98
N ASP A 61 9.05 13.96 -9.59
CA ASP A 61 10.12 13.21 -10.23
C ASP A 61 10.69 14.02 -11.40
N PRO A 62 11.97 14.46 -11.34
CA PRO A 62 12.57 15.27 -12.39
C PRO A 62 12.63 14.53 -13.73
N GLY A 63 12.69 13.19 -13.72
CA GLY A 63 12.71 12.37 -14.93
C GLY A 63 11.33 12.15 -15.55
N ARG A 64 10.24 12.50 -14.85
CA ARG A 64 8.88 12.27 -15.32
C ARG A 64 8.54 13.11 -16.56
N ALA A 65 8.98 14.37 -16.60
CA ALA A 65 8.69 15.26 -17.73
C ALA A 65 9.26 14.69 -19.04
N GLU A 66 10.50 14.21 -19.02
CA GLU A 66 11.13 13.59 -20.18
C GLU A 66 10.44 12.29 -20.60
N GLN A 67 10.02 11.47 -19.63
CA GLN A 67 9.28 10.25 -19.90
C GLN A 67 7.95 10.53 -20.60
N VAL A 68 7.20 11.53 -20.12
CA VAL A 68 5.93 11.96 -20.72
C VAL A 68 6.16 12.44 -22.16
N GLU A 69 7.18 13.25 -22.40
CA GLU A 69 7.50 13.74 -23.75
C GLU A 69 7.90 12.61 -24.71
N ARG A 70 8.65 11.59 -24.24
CA ARG A 70 8.96 10.41 -25.06
C ARG A 70 7.70 9.63 -25.45
N VAL A 71 6.82 9.40 -24.48
CA VAL A 71 5.55 8.70 -24.74
C VAL A 71 4.68 9.49 -25.70
N ARG A 72 4.58 10.81 -25.51
CA ARG A 72 3.84 11.70 -26.41
C ARG A 72 4.34 11.59 -27.86
N ARG A 73 5.66 11.67 -28.08
CA ARG A 73 6.22 11.52 -29.42
C ARG A 73 5.93 10.16 -30.02
N ALA A 74 6.01 9.07 -29.23
CA ALA A 74 5.71 7.73 -29.69
C ALA A 74 4.22 7.55 -30.07
N LEU A 75 3.32 8.23 -29.36
CA LEU A 75 1.89 8.29 -29.71
C LEU A 75 1.67 9.08 -31.00
N ASP A 76 2.30 10.25 -31.14
CA ASP A 76 2.20 11.10 -32.34
C ASP A 76 2.78 10.41 -33.59
N SER A 77 3.86 9.62 -33.45
CA SER A 77 4.44 8.82 -34.53
C SER A 77 3.71 7.50 -34.78
N GLY A 78 2.70 7.14 -33.97
CA GLY A 78 1.97 5.88 -34.08
C GLY A 78 2.79 4.64 -33.75
N THR A 79 3.95 4.80 -33.10
CA THR A 79 4.86 3.70 -32.74
C THR A 79 4.75 3.28 -31.28
N TYR A 80 3.78 3.83 -30.54
CA TYR A 80 3.51 3.43 -29.17
C TYR A 80 2.75 2.10 -29.15
N ASP A 81 3.44 1.04 -28.71
CA ASP A 81 2.83 -0.28 -28.54
C ASP A 81 2.24 -0.43 -27.13
N VAL A 82 0.95 -0.80 -27.08
CA VAL A 82 0.22 -0.98 -25.83
C VAL A 82 0.19 -2.45 -25.46
N SER A 83 0.97 -2.83 -24.44
CA SER A 83 0.93 -4.20 -23.90
C SER A 83 -0.28 -4.39 -22.97
N GLY A 84 -1.17 -5.33 -23.31
CA GLY A 84 -2.31 -5.70 -22.45
C GLY A 84 -1.89 -6.18 -21.05
N ARG A 85 -0.69 -6.80 -20.93
CA ARG A 85 -0.11 -7.16 -19.63
C ARG A 85 0.22 -5.91 -18.81
N ALA A 86 0.86 -4.92 -19.41
CA ALA A 86 1.21 -3.68 -18.73
C ALA A 86 -0.05 -2.93 -18.21
N VAL A 87 -1.12 -2.95 -19.00
CA VAL A 87 -2.43 -2.40 -18.59
C VAL A 87 -3.01 -3.20 -17.42
N GLY A 88 -3.02 -4.53 -17.50
CA GLY A 88 -3.52 -5.39 -16.43
C GLY A 88 -2.75 -5.21 -15.12
N ASP A 89 -1.41 -5.17 -15.19
CA ASP A 89 -0.55 -4.93 -14.03
C ASP A 89 -0.82 -3.55 -13.40
N ALA A 90 -1.07 -2.52 -14.22
CA ALA A 90 -1.41 -1.18 -13.73
C ALA A 90 -2.76 -1.17 -12.99
N ILE A 91 -3.77 -1.86 -13.51
CA ILE A 91 -5.09 -1.99 -12.87
C ILE A 91 -4.95 -2.68 -11.51
N VAL A 92 -4.24 -3.81 -11.45
CA VAL A 92 -4.03 -4.54 -10.20
C VAL A 92 -3.30 -3.67 -9.18
N LYS A 93 -2.23 -2.97 -9.59
CA LYS A 93 -1.49 -2.05 -8.72
C LYS A 93 -2.39 -0.93 -8.18
N GLN A 94 -3.24 -0.34 -9.01
CA GLN A 94 -4.17 0.70 -8.59
C GLN A 94 -5.17 0.17 -7.56
N VAL A 95 -5.81 -0.97 -7.84
CA VAL A 95 -6.79 -1.58 -6.91
C VAL A 95 -6.16 -1.90 -5.56
N LEU A 96 -4.92 -2.42 -5.54
CA LEU A 96 -4.22 -2.72 -4.30
C LEU A 96 -3.79 -1.47 -3.53
N THR A 97 -3.44 -0.38 -4.24
CA THR A 97 -3.05 0.88 -3.61
C THR A 97 -4.26 1.61 -3.02
N ASP A 98 -5.37 1.64 -3.73
CA ASP A 98 -6.63 2.27 -3.28
C ASP A 98 -7.23 1.52 -2.06
N ALA A 99 -7.00 0.21 -1.94
CA ALA A 99 -7.45 -0.56 -0.77
C ALA A 99 -6.67 -0.27 0.52
N ILE A 100 -5.48 0.34 0.42
CA ILE A 100 -4.57 0.60 1.55
C ILE A 100 -4.63 2.08 2.01
N LEU A 101 -5.12 2.98 1.15
CA LEU A 101 -5.26 4.43 1.41
C LEU A 101 -6.60 4.81 2.04
#